data_AF-V8CIE8-F1
#
_entry.id   AF-V8CIE8-F1
#
_cell.length_a   1.000
_cell.length_b   1.000
_cell.length_c   1.000
_cell.angle_alpha   90.00
_cell.angle_beta   90.00
_cell.angle_gamma   90.00
#
_symmetry.space_group_name_H-M   'P 1'
#
loop_
_entity.id
_entity.type
_entity.pdbx_description
1 polymer ?
#
loop_
_entity_poly.entity_id
_entity_poly.type
_entity_poly.pdbx_seq_one_letter_code
_entity_poly.pdbx_strand_id
1 'polypeptide(L)'
;MLFNSYLFIFCFLPIVWAVFHILKALSVKKDSITYMTLAKGFLVIASLFFYAYWKLIYLPILLGSIVVNYVLAQGILKSLYAKKQIDMNFNWGGGGINI
;
A
#
# COMPACT_ATOMS: atom_id res chain seq x y z
N MET A 1 6.10 -15.61 12.75
CA MET A 1 7.11 -15.68 13.84
C MET A 1 6.97 -14.42 14.69
N LEU A 2 7.53 -14.35 15.90
CA LEU A 2 7.57 -13.08 16.63
C LEU A 2 8.64 -12.18 16.01
N PHE A 3 8.40 -10.86 15.93
CA PHE A 3 9.39 -9.90 15.44
C PHE A 3 10.69 -9.91 16.26
N ASN A 4 10.62 -10.32 17.52
CA ASN A 4 11.78 -10.51 18.41
C ASN A 4 12.49 -11.86 18.22
N SER A 5 12.04 -12.72 17.31
CA SER A 5 12.71 -14.00 17.07
C SER A 5 14.02 -13.76 16.31
N TYR A 6 15.10 -14.39 16.76
CA TYR A 6 16.39 -14.40 16.06
C TYR A 6 16.26 -14.85 14.60
N LEU A 7 15.39 -15.82 14.32
CA LEU A 7 15.11 -16.29 12.96
C LEU A 7 14.55 -15.18 12.05
N PHE A 8 13.75 -14.25 12.60
CA PHE A 8 13.23 -13.13 11.83
C PHE A 8 14.32 -12.11 11.52
N ILE A 9 15.09 -11.71 12.53
CA ILE A 9 16.10 -10.65 12.38
C ILE A 9 17.27 -11.11 11.50
N PHE A 10 17.79 -12.32 11.73
CA PHE A 10 19.00 -12.81 11.07
C PHE A 10 18.76 -13.63 9.80
N CYS A 11 17.54 -14.12 9.58
CA CYS A 11 17.24 -14.93 8.40
C CYS A 11 16.23 -14.22 7.51
N PHE A 12 15.02 -13.95 8.02
CA PHE A 12 13.94 -13.36 7.21
C PHE A 12 14.28 -11.96 6.68
N LEU A 13 14.75 -11.05 7.53
CA LEU A 13 15.10 -9.68 7.14
C LEU A 13 16.17 -9.62 6.03
N PRO A 14 17.35 -10.25 6.20
CA PRO A 14 18.39 -10.19 5.17
C PRO A 14 17.99 -10.90 3.89
N ILE A 15 17.20 -11.98 3.96
CA ILE A 15 16.68 -12.66 2.76
C ILE A 15 15.72 -11.74 2.00
N VAL A 16 14.72 -11.18 2.67
CA VAL A 16 13.73 -10.30 2.02
C VAL A 16 14.42 -9.06 1.45
N TRP A 17 15.37 -8.48 2.19
CA TRP A 17 16.17 -7.35 1.75
C TRP A 17 17.03 -7.69 0.52
N ALA A 18 17.74 -8.83 0.54
CA ALA A 18 18.55 -9.28 -0.58
C ALA A 18 17.70 -9.51 -1.84
N VAL A 19 16.59 -10.24 -1.71
CA VAL A 19 15.67 -10.50 -2.83
C VAL A 19 15.09 -9.19 -3.36
N PHE A 20 14.67 -8.26 -2.50
CA PHE A 20 14.19 -6.96 -2.93
C PHE A 20 15.25 -6.17 -3.71
N HIS A 21 16.49 -6.14 -3.22
CA HIS A 21 17.59 -5.46 -3.91
C HIS A 21 17.96 -6.13 -5.24
N ILE A 22 17.90 -7.47 -5.33
CA ILE A 22 18.09 -8.20 -6.58
C ILE A 22 16.98 -7.87 -7.58
N LEU A 23 15.71 -7.93 -7.17
CA LEU A 23 14.58 -7.56 -8.04
C LEU A 23 14.69 -6.10 -8.51
N LYS A 24 15.10 -5.18 -7.63
CA LYS A 24 15.34 -3.78 -7.97
C LYS A 24 16.52 -3.63 -8.94
N ALA A 25 17.61 -4.35 -8.75
CA ALA A 25 18.77 -4.30 -9.63
C ALA A 25 18.45 -4.86 -11.03
N LEU A 26 17.63 -5.91 -11.12
CA LEU A 26 17.14 -6.46 -12.38
C LEU A 26 16.16 -5.51 -13.10
N SER A 27 15.39 -4.74 -12.34
CA SER A 27 14.44 -3.73 -12.83
C SER A 27 15.09 -2.55 -13.55
N VAL A 28 16.38 -2.27 -13.32
CA VAL A 28 17.11 -1.17 -13.99
C VAL A 28 17.40 -1.47 -15.47
N LYS A 29 17.37 -2.74 -15.88
CA LYS A 29 17.74 -3.18 -17.24
C LYS A 29 16.57 -3.35 -18.21
N LYS A 30 15.31 -3.34 -17.75
CA LYS A 30 14.15 -3.69 -18.58
C LYS A 30 12.90 -3.00 -18.01
N ASP A 31 12.28 -2.12 -18.81
CA ASP A 31 11.00 -1.44 -18.55
C ASP A 31 10.63 -1.20 -17.07
N SER A 32 11.13 -0.09 -16.53
CA SER A 32 11.13 0.32 -15.11
C SER A 32 9.77 0.24 -14.39
N ILE A 33 8.65 0.35 -15.11
CA ILE A 33 7.31 0.48 -14.53
C ILE A 33 6.76 -0.87 -14.02
N THR A 34 7.01 -1.96 -14.76
CA THR A 34 6.40 -3.27 -14.45
C THR A 34 7.11 -3.97 -13.29
N TYR A 35 8.44 -3.91 -13.26
CA TYR A 35 9.25 -4.59 -12.25
C TYR A 35 9.21 -3.89 -10.89
N MET A 36 9.02 -2.56 -10.85
CA MET A 36 8.83 -1.84 -9.58
C MET A 36 7.53 -2.27 -8.88
N THR A 37 6.49 -2.56 -9.66
CA THR A 37 5.22 -3.09 -9.13
C THR A 37 5.40 -4.51 -8.59
N LEU A 38 6.18 -5.35 -9.28
CA LEU A 38 6.49 -6.71 -8.84
C LEU A 38 7.33 -6.73 -7.56
N ALA A 39 8.31 -5.84 -7.43
CA ALA A 39 9.13 -5.72 -6.22
C ALA A 39 8.30 -5.29 -5.00
N LYS A 40 7.37 -4.34 -5.18
CA LYS A 40 6.40 -3.97 -4.14
C LYS A 40 5.47 -5.13 -3.79
N GLY A 41 4.97 -5.85 -4.80
CA GLY A 41 4.15 -7.05 -4.63
C GLY A 41 4.87 -8.15 -3.85
N PHE A 42 6.14 -8.40 -4.15
CA PHE A 42 6.98 -9.33 -3.39
C PHE A 42 7.09 -8.94 -1.92
N LEU A 43 7.29 -7.65 -1.63
CA LEU A 43 7.39 -7.16 -0.25
C LEU A 43 6.08 -7.38 0.54
N VAL A 44 4.95 -7.11 -0.12
CA VAL A 44 3.61 -7.38 0.43
C VAL A 44 3.45 -8.88 0.69
N ILE A 45 3.73 -9.72 -0.29
CA ILE A 45 3.63 -11.18 -0.16
C ILE A 45 4.53 -11.71 0.96
N ALA A 46 5.78 -11.26 1.03
CA ALA A 46 6.71 -11.63 2.09
C ALA A 46 6.17 -11.26 3.47
N SER A 47 5.58 -10.06 3.62
CA SER A 47 4.90 -9.67 4.86
C SER A 47 3.71 -10.56 5.19
N LEU A 48 2.88 -10.91 4.20
CA LEU A 48 1.74 -11.81 4.38
C LEU A 48 2.17 -13.21 4.80
N PHE A 49 3.24 -13.77 4.22
CA PHE A 49 3.82 -15.03 4.64
C PHE A 49 4.29 -15.00 6.10
N PHE A 50 4.92 -13.91 6.52
CA PHE A 50 5.35 -13.73 7.91
C PHE A 50 4.17 -13.75 8.90
N TYR A 51 3.06 -13.09 8.54
CA TYR A 51 1.82 -13.12 9.33
C TYR A 51 1.14 -14.49 9.32
N ALA A 52 1.13 -15.18 8.17
CA ALA A 52 0.53 -16.50 8.00
C ALA A 52 1.23 -17.59 8.83
N TYR A 53 2.55 -17.46 9.02
CA TYR A 53 3.36 -18.43 9.77
C TYR A 53 2.89 -18.63 11.23
N TRP A 54 2.22 -17.64 11.84
CA TRP A 54 1.79 -17.74 13.23
C TRP A 54 0.41 -18.38 13.37
N LYS A 55 -0.58 -17.85 12.63
CA LYS A 55 -1.94 -18.37 12.57
C LYS A 55 -2.57 -17.98 11.25
N LEU A 56 -2.71 -18.96 10.35
CA LEU A 56 -3.30 -18.75 9.01
C LEU A 56 -4.68 -18.09 9.06
N ILE A 57 -5.45 -18.32 10.14
CA ILE A 57 -6.81 -17.79 10.32
C ILE A 57 -6.87 -16.26 10.52
N TYR A 58 -5.81 -15.64 11.06
CA TYR A 58 -5.78 -14.18 11.26
C TYR A 58 -5.45 -13.42 9.99
N LEU A 59 -4.83 -14.08 9.02
CA LEU A 59 -4.47 -13.49 7.73
C LEU A 59 -5.70 -12.98 6.95
N PRO A 60 -6.75 -13.78 6.69
CA PRO A 60 -7.94 -13.30 5.99
C PRO A 60 -8.74 -12.28 6.80
N ILE A 61 -8.71 -12.36 8.13
CA ILE A 61 -9.38 -11.38 9.00
C ILE A 61 -8.69 -10.01 8.89
N LEU A 62 -7.36 -9.99 8.95
CA LEU A 62 -6.56 -8.77 8.77
C LEU A 62 -6.74 -8.19 7.36
N LEU A 63 -6.61 -9.02 6.33
CA LEU A 63 -6.84 -8.62 4.94
C LEU A 63 -8.24 -8.07 4.73
N GLY A 64 -9.26 -8.76 5.26
CA GLY A 64 -10.65 -8.31 5.22
C GLY A 64 -10.82 -6.95 5.89
N SER A 65 -10.23 -6.74 7.06
CA SER A 65 -10.24 -5.45 7.74
C SER A 65 -9.58 -4.34 6.92
N ILE A 66 -8.43 -4.61 6.30
CA ILE A 66 -7.72 -3.63 5.47
C ILE A 66 -8.55 -3.28 4.24
N VAL A 67 -9.14 -4.27 3.58
CA VAL A 67 -9.97 -4.08 2.38
C VAL A 67 -11.22 -3.28 2.70
N VAL A 68 -11.95 -3.64 3.75
CA VAL A 68 -13.15 -2.90 4.17
C VAL A 68 -12.78 -1.45 4.52
N ASN A 69 -11.71 -1.25 5.29
CA ASN A 69 -11.25 0.08 5.64
C ASN A 69 -10.83 0.91 4.41
N TYR A 70 -10.17 0.27 3.44
CA TYR A 70 -9.77 0.91 2.19
C TYR A 70 -10.98 1.33 1.34
N VAL A 71 -11.99 0.48 1.22
CA VAL A 71 -13.23 0.78 0.49
C VAL A 71 -13.99 1.93 1.16
N LEU A 72 -14.12 1.90 2.49
CA LEU A 72 -14.74 2.99 3.25
C LEU A 72 -13.99 4.31 3.07
N ALA A 73 -12.66 4.28 3.16
CA ALA A 73 -11.82 5.45 2.95
C ALA A 73 -11.98 6.04 1.53
N GLN A 74 -12.08 5.19 0.49
CA GLN A 74 -12.36 5.66 -0.87
C GLN A 74 -13.73 6.34 -0.99
N GLY A 75 -14.77 5.78 -0.35
CA GLY A 75 -16.09 6.40 -0.31
C GLY A 75 -16.08 7.79 0.35
N ILE A 76 -15.36 7.91 1.48
CA ILE A 76 -15.18 9.19 2.19
C ILE A 76 -14.38 10.17 1.34
N LEU A 77 -13.26 9.76 0.73
CA LEU A 77 -12.45 10.64 -0.11
C LEU A 77 -13.28 11.17 -1.29
N LYS A 78 -14.08 10.33 -1.95
CA LYS A 78 -14.93 10.76 -3.06
C LYS A 78 -15.95 11.81 -2.62
N SER A 79 -16.55 11.69 -1.44
CA SER A 79 -17.48 12.69 -0.92
C SER A 79 -16.79 13.99 -0.52
N LEU A 80 -15.56 13.92 0.01
CA LEU A 80 -14.75 15.09 0.33
C LEU A 80 -14.27 15.84 -0.93
N TYR A 81 -13.86 15.14 -1.98
CA TYR A 81 -13.52 15.77 -3.27
C TYR A 81 -14.74 16.41 -3.92
N ALA A 82 -15.91 15.74 -3.90
CA ALA A 82 -17.16 16.30 -4.40
C ALA A 82 -17.58 17.55 -3.60
N LYS A 83 -17.48 17.51 -2.27
CA LYS A 83 -17.76 18.66 -1.40
C LYS A 83 -16.79 19.81 -1.65
N LYS A 84 -15.47 19.53 -1.75
CA LYS A 84 -14.45 20.53 -2.07
C LYS A 84 -14.70 21.20 -3.43
N GLN A 85 -15.18 20.45 -4.41
CA GLN A 85 -15.50 21.00 -5.74
C GLN A 85 -16.75 21.89 -5.72
N ILE A 86 -17.78 21.52 -4.93
CA ILE A 86 -18.96 22.36 -4.70
C ILE A 86 -18.57 23.65 -3.95
N ASP A 87 -17.78 23.54 -2.88
CA ASP A 87 -17.31 24.70 -2.10
C ASP A 87 -16.47 25.65 -2.98
N MET A 88 -15.60 25.13 -3.86
CA MET A 88 -14.85 25.95 -4.82
C MET A 88 -15.75 26.61 -5.88
N ASN A 89 -16.73 25.88 -6.44
CA ASN A 89 -17.63 26.42 -7.45
C ASN A 89 -18.62 27.44 -6.87
N PHE A 90 -19.03 27.30 -5.61
CA PHE A 90 -19.84 28.29 -4.89
C PHE A 90 -19.04 29.56 -4.59
N ASN A 91 -17.78 29.42 -4.16
CA ASN A 91 -16.92 30.56 -3.84
C ASN A 91 -16.45 31.33 -5.09
N TRP A 92 -16.38 30.66 -6.25
CA TRP A 92 -16.12 31.32 -7.55
C TRP A 92 -17.39 31.76 -8.30
N GLY A 93 -18.54 31.12 -8.07
CA GLY A 93 -19.81 31.42 -8.75
C GLY A 93 -20.56 32.64 -8.19
N GLY A 94 -20.18 33.13 -7.01
CA GLY A 94 -20.74 34.36 -6.40
C GLY A 94 -19.90 35.63 -6.63
N GLY A 95 -18.73 35.51 -7.27
CA GLY A 95 -17.81 36.62 -7.50
C GLY A 95 -17.83 37.04 -8.96
N GLY A 96 -18.85 37.80 -9.37
CA GLY A 96 -18.77 38.61 -10.59
C GLY A 96 -17.53 39.50 -10.51
N ILE A 97 -16.51 39.15 -11.30
CA ILE A 97 -15.31 39.95 -11.46
C ILE A 97 -15.72 41.16 -12.30
N ASN A 98 -16.11 42.24 -11.64
CA ASN A 98 -16.06 43.58 -12.22
C ASN A 98 -14.65 44.10 -11.99
N ILE A 99 -13.77 43.89 -12.98
CA ILE A 99 -12.62 44.74 -13.28
C ILE A 99 -12.38 44.69 -14.78
#